data_AF-A0A848J1N8-F1
#
_entry.id   AF-A0A848J1N8-F1
#
_cell.length_a   1.000
_cell.length_b   1.000
_cell.length_c   1.000
_cell.angle_alpha   90.00
_cell.angle_beta   90.00
_cell.angle_gamma   90.00
#
_symmetry.space_group_name_H-M   'P 1'
#
loop_
_entity.id
_entity.type
_entity.pdbx_description
1 polymer ?
#
loop_
_entity_poly.entity_id
_entity_poly.type
_entity_poly.pdbx_seq_one_letter_code
_entity_poly.pdbx_strand_id
1 'polypeptide(L)' 'MANDIEKALAKASSWVDNIDGVEGVAQGLKNGKDCITVFISNDEVQSKLPKELDGYAIVVENTGQFMAEDGIE' A
#
# COMPACT_ATOMS: atom_id res chain seq x y z
N MET A 1 8.15 -2.54 -22.10
CA MET A 1 6.75 -2.92 -21.87
C MET A 1 6.36 -2.23 -20.59
N ALA A 2 5.35 -1.36 -20.58
CA ALA A 2 4.95 -0.67 -19.36
C ALA A 2 4.56 -1.72 -18.33
N ASN A 3 5.18 -1.69 -17.16
CA ASN A 3 5.06 -2.76 -16.19
C ASN A 3 3.61 -2.76 -15.68
N ASP A 4 2.85 -3.83 -15.87
CA ASP A 4 1.41 -3.89 -15.54
C ASP A 4 1.12 -3.54 -14.07
N ILE A 5 2.11 -3.69 -13.18
CA ILE A 5 2.06 -3.25 -11.79
C ILE A 5 1.93 -1.72 -11.63
N GLU A 6 2.45 -0.90 -12.53
CA GLU A 6 2.30 0.57 -12.46
C GLU A 6 0.81 0.96 -12.56
N LYS A 7 0.03 0.24 -13.38
CA LYS A 7 -1.43 0.42 -13.47
C LYS A 7 -2.13 -0.02 -12.20
N ALA A 8 -1.72 -1.15 -11.63
CA ALA A 8 -2.24 -1.63 -10.36
C ALA A 8 -1.92 -0.63 -9.24
N LEU A 9 -0.72 -0.06 -9.23
CA LEU A 9 -0.30 0.96 -8.26
C LEU A 9 -1.11 2.24 -8.39
N ALA A 10 -1.36 2.72 -9.61
CA ALA A 10 -2.21 3.88 -9.85
C ALA A 10 -3.67 3.68 -9.42
N LYS A 11 -4.19 2.43 -9.50
CA LYS A 11 -5.52 2.10 -8.95
C LYS A 11 -5.49 2.07 -7.41
N ALA A 12 -4.43 1.48 -6.84
CA ALA A 12 -4.25 1.40 -5.41
C ALA A 12 -4.04 2.79 -4.79
N SER A 13 -3.42 3.74 -5.50
CA SER A 13 -3.19 5.09 -4.97
C SER A 13 -4.48 5.83 -4.70
N SER A 14 -5.54 5.55 -5.45
CA SER A 14 -6.88 6.08 -5.14
C SER A 14 -7.42 5.62 -3.79
N TRP A 15 -6.89 4.55 -3.18
CA TRP A 15 -7.29 4.13 -1.84
C TRP A 15 -6.84 5.13 -0.77
N VAL A 16 -5.74 5.84 -0.98
CA VAL A 16 -5.26 6.89 -0.07
C VAL A 16 -6.33 7.98 0.08
N ASP A 17 -7.00 8.34 -1.01
CA ASP A 17 -8.03 9.38 -1.01
C ASP A 17 -9.42 8.88 -0.60
N ASN A 18 -9.72 7.59 -0.82
CA ASN A 18 -11.07 7.02 -0.70
C ASN A 18 -11.26 6.15 0.55
N ILE A 19 -10.19 5.70 1.19
CA ILE A 19 -10.24 4.78 2.33
C ILE A 19 -9.55 5.42 3.53
N ASP A 20 -10.37 5.90 4.45
CA ASP A 20 -9.90 6.48 5.72
C ASP A 20 -9.04 5.46 6.49
N GLY A 21 -7.79 5.84 6.76
CA GLY A 21 -6.77 5.01 7.40
C GLY A 21 -5.76 4.35 6.44
N VAL A 22 -5.86 4.57 5.12
CA VAL A 22 -4.74 4.32 4.19
C VAL A 22 -3.85 5.56 4.12
N GLU A 23 -2.58 5.41 4.46
CA GLU A 23 -1.58 6.48 4.43
C GLU A 23 -0.90 6.59 3.07
N GLY A 24 -0.72 5.45 2.40
CA GLY A 24 0.05 5.39 1.16
C GLY A 24 0.04 4.02 0.50
N VAL A 25 0.52 3.98 -0.74
CA VAL A 25 0.76 2.74 -1.48
C VAL A 25 2.10 2.79 -2.18
N ALA A 26 2.75 1.63 -2.28
CA ALA A 26 4.02 1.46 -2.97
C ALA A 26 4.07 0.14 -3.72
N GLN A 27 4.91 0.08 -4.74
CA GLN A 27 5.30 -1.20 -5.34
C GLN A 27 6.38 -1.83 -4.46
N GLY A 28 6.20 -3.11 -4.14
CA GLY A 28 7.15 -3.94 -3.42
C GLY A 28 7.46 -5.23 -4.19
N LEU A 29 8.33 -6.03 -3.58
CA LEU A 29 8.69 -7.36 -4.09
C LEU A 29 8.47 -8.39 -2.98
N LYS A 30 7.55 -9.33 -3.18
CA LYS A 30 7.28 -10.43 -2.26
C LYS A 30 7.62 -11.77 -2.91
N ASN A 31 8.58 -12.48 -2.31
CA ASN A 31 9.00 -13.81 -2.77
C ASN A 31 9.43 -13.84 -4.25
N GLY A 32 10.12 -12.79 -4.71
CA GLY A 32 10.57 -12.65 -6.10
C GLY A 32 9.48 -12.25 -7.10
N LYS A 33 8.28 -11.92 -6.63
CA LYS A 33 7.17 -11.42 -7.45
C LYS A 33 6.83 -9.99 -7.05
N ASP A 34 6.52 -9.18 -8.04
CA ASP A 34 5.92 -7.86 -7.88
C ASP A 34 4.65 -7.93 -7.02
N CYS A 35 4.53 -7.01 -6.06
CA CYS A 35 3.38 -6.89 -5.18
C CYS A 35 3.11 -5.42 -4.85
N ILE A 36 1.92 -5.11 -4.35
CA ILE A 36 1.56 -3.76 -3.93
C ILE A 36 1.55 -3.73 -2.41
N THR A 37 2.38 -2.89 -1.83
CA THR A 37 2.41 -2.62 -0.40
C THR A 37 1.49 -1.45 -0.10
N VAL A 38 0.56 -1.61 0.82
CA VAL A 38 -0.37 -0.58 1.28
C VAL A 38 -0.02 -0.25 2.72
N PHE A 39 0.29 1.01 2.97
CA PHE A 39 0.59 1.52 4.29
C PHE A 39 -0.70 2.00 4.94
N ILE A 40 -0.99 1.48 6.13
CA ILE A 40 -2.22 1.81 6.87
C ILE A 40 -1.88 2.31 8.27
N SER A 41 -2.69 3.26 8.74
CA SER A 41 -2.67 3.75 10.12
C SER A 41 -3.62 2.97 11.05
N ASN A 42 -4.58 2.22 10.50
CA ASN A 42 -5.55 1.45 11.27
C ASN A 42 -5.77 0.05 10.67
N ASP A 43 -5.56 -0.99 11.48
CA ASP A 43 -5.73 -2.42 11.11
C ASP A 43 -7.14 -2.76 10.61
N GLU A 44 -8.17 -2.03 11.02
CA GLU A 44 -9.54 -2.24 10.54
C GLU A 44 -9.66 -2.03 9.01
N VAL A 45 -8.78 -1.22 8.43
CA VAL A 45 -8.73 -0.95 7.00
C VAL A 45 -8.28 -2.18 6.21
N GLN A 46 -7.45 -3.06 6.79
CA GLN A 46 -7.01 -4.28 6.14
C GLN A 46 -8.18 -5.15 5.67
N SER A 47 -9.30 -5.13 6.40
CA SER A 47 -10.51 -5.88 6.04
C SER A 47 -11.29 -5.28 4.86
N LYS A 48 -11.05 -4.01 4.53
CA LYS A 48 -11.65 -3.30 3.39
C LYS A 48 -10.82 -3.43 2.11
N LEU A 49 -9.54 -3.75 2.25
CA LEU A 49 -8.60 -3.90 1.13
C LEU A 49 -8.72 -5.30 0.51
N PRO A 50 -8.69 -5.42 -0.82
CA PRO A 50 -8.63 -6.72 -1.46
C PRO A 50 -7.27 -7.37 -1.20
N LYS A 51 -7.22 -8.71 -1.27
CA LYS A 51 -5.96 -9.48 -1.12
C LYS A 51 -5.08 -9.45 -2.38
N GLU A 52 -5.67 -9.09 -3.53
CA GLU A 52 -5.01 -9.06 -4.83
C GLU A 52 -5.63 -7.95 -5.70
N LEU A 53 -4.82 -7.31 -6.54
CA LEU A 53 -5.23 -6.29 -7.50
C LEU A 53 -4.53 -6.54 -8.83
N ASP A 54 -5.31 -6.72 -9.91
CA ASP A 54 -4.77 -6.99 -11.26
C ASP A 54 -3.82 -8.22 -11.33
N GLY A 55 -3.95 -9.19 -10.40
CA GLY A 55 -3.06 -10.35 -10.31
C GLY A 55 -1.82 -10.14 -9.42
N TYR A 56 -1.68 -8.97 -8.80
CA TYR A 56 -0.60 -8.65 -7.86
C TYR A 56 -1.10 -8.75 -6.42
N ALA A 57 -0.34 -9.44 -5.57
CA ALA A 57 -0.68 -9.57 -4.16
C ALA A 57 -0.65 -8.19 -3.47
N ILE A 58 -1.68 -7.91 -2.67
CA ILE A 58 -1.70 -6.76 -1.78
C ILE A 58 -1.07 -7.18 -0.44
N VAL A 59 -0.03 -6.47 -0.04
CA VAL A 59 0.63 -6.60 1.26
C VAL A 59 0.25 -5.37 2.07
N VAL A 60 -0.32 -5.58 3.24
CA VAL A 60 -0.70 -4.47 4.13
C VAL A 60 0.37 -4.35 5.20
N GLU A 61 0.91 -3.14 5.36
CA GLU A 61 1.91 -2.82 6.37
C GLU A 61 1.34 -1.74 7.27
N ASN A 62 1.13 -2.08 8.53
CA ASN A 62 0.70 -1.12 9.53
C ASN A 62 1.91 -0.28 9.93
N THR A 63 1.90 0.98 9.53
CA THR A 63 2.99 1.91 9.84
C THR A 63 2.85 2.56 11.21
N GLY A 64 1.71 2.35 11.88
CA GLY A 64 1.29 3.14 13.02
C GLY A 64 1.15 4.61 12.66
N GLN A 65 0.77 5.45 13.63
CA GLN A 65 1.13 6.87 13.51
C GLN A 65 2.65 6.91 13.51
N PHE A 66 3.26 7.20 12.36
CA PHE A 66 4.63 7.71 12.35
C PHE A 66 4.60 8.96 13.23
N MET A 67 4.94 8.82 14.51
CA MET A 67 5.51 9.92 15.25
C MET A 67 6.78 10.22 14.47
N ALA A 68 6.74 11.29 13.66
CA ALA A 68 7.94 11.86 13.09
C ALA A 68 8.86 12.13 14.27
N GLU A 69 9.80 11.23 14.52
CA GLU A 69 10.91 11.51 15.40
C GLU A 69 11.71 12.55 14.62
N ASP A 70 11.54 13.79 15.05
CA ASP A 70 12.28 15.00 14.72
C ASP A 70 13.77 14.66 14.51
N GLY A 71 14.11 14.29 13.27
CA GLY A 71 15.47 14.09 12.83
C GLY A 71 16.08 15.46 12.57
N ILE A 72 16.50 16.13 13.64
CA ILE A 72 17.45 17.22 13.56
C ILE A 72 18.78 16.63 13.09
N GLU A 73 19.20 16.97 11.88
CA GLU A 73 20.62 17.11 11.52
C GLU A 73 20.84 18.25 10.52
#